data_AF-A0A059LDS4-F1
#
_entry.id   AF-A0A059LDS4-F1
#
_cell.length_a   1.000
_cell.length_b   1.000
_cell.length_c   1.000
_cell.angle_alpha   90.00
_cell.angle_beta   90.00
_cell.angle_gamma   90.00
#
_symmetry.space_group_name_H-M   'P 1'
#
loop_
_entity.id
_entity.type
_entity.pdbx_description
1 polymer ?
#
loop_
_entity_poly.entity_id
_entity_poly.type
_entity_poly.pdbx_seq_one_letter_code
_entity_poly.pdbx_strand_id
1 'polypeptide(L)'
;PPKLCVFDPLTLLEPEREAQAGIEEGLPAMPLHVPFVPSASLVEAIALGGSFSLGDGDDPHSQWSFGLHGEFFQYRYLGRHRAISGLVAVADAAFVEQVLRKEVKCPFSWADVLLALENEEKRRGKPGEPNAAPVEAHQHLRFVGRIVDAAYAGVLVLPTAGDARGLLISSEYDE
;
A
#
# COMPACT_ATOMS: atom_id res chain seq x y z
N PRO A 1 -15.83 12.21 -2.02
CA PRO A 1 -14.80 11.78 -1.06
C PRO A 1 -13.52 11.42 -1.83
N PRO A 2 -12.33 11.60 -1.25
CA PRO A 2 -11.08 11.22 -1.91
C PRO A 2 -11.13 9.73 -2.28
N LYS A 3 -10.57 9.38 -3.43
CA LYS A 3 -10.37 7.98 -3.83
C LYS A 3 -8.90 7.66 -3.65
N LEU A 4 -8.59 6.57 -2.96
CA LEU A 4 -7.23 6.05 -2.85
C LEU A 4 -7.08 4.83 -3.73
N CYS A 5 -5.84 4.58 -4.15
CA CYS A 5 -5.43 3.44 -4.93
C CYS A 5 -4.33 2.69 -4.18
N VAL A 6 -4.42 1.37 -4.15
CA VAL A 6 -3.34 0.47 -3.71
C VAL A 6 -2.70 -0.18 -4.94
N PHE A 7 -1.37 -0.22 -5.00
CA PHE A 7 -0.60 -0.62 -6.18
C PHE A 7 0.86 -1.00 -5.85
N ASP A 8 1.58 -1.59 -6.80
CA ASP A 8 3.03 -1.76 -6.74
C ASP A 8 3.74 -0.45 -7.16
N PRO A 9 4.67 0.11 -6.37
CA PRO A 9 5.35 1.36 -6.74
C PRO A 9 6.09 1.31 -8.09
N LEU A 10 6.51 0.14 -8.59
CA LEU A 10 7.12 0.01 -9.92
C LEU A 10 6.19 0.47 -11.03
N THR A 11 4.88 0.28 -10.88
CA THR A 11 3.88 0.69 -11.87
C THR A 11 4.01 2.16 -12.28
N LEU A 12 4.36 3.03 -11.34
CA LEU A 12 4.55 4.46 -11.61
C LEU A 12 6.00 4.84 -11.86
N LEU A 13 6.95 4.14 -11.23
CA LEU A 13 8.33 4.59 -11.12
C LEU A 13 9.28 3.91 -12.11
N GLU A 14 9.04 2.64 -12.41
CA GLU A 14 9.87 1.83 -13.31
C GLU A 14 8.98 0.88 -14.15
N PRO A 15 8.06 1.41 -14.97
CA PRO A 15 7.06 0.60 -15.70
C PRO A 15 7.69 -0.42 -16.66
N GLU A 16 8.89 -0.17 -17.17
CA GLU A 16 9.63 -1.12 -18.02
C GLU A 16 10.06 -2.37 -17.24
N ARG A 17 10.45 -2.20 -15.96
CA ARG A 17 10.82 -3.30 -15.07
C ARG A 17 9.59 -4.11 -14.67
N GLU A 18 8.46 -3.44 -14.44
CA GLU A 18 7.16 -4.10 -14.24
C GLU A 18 6.77 -4.94 -15.47
N ALA A 19 6.89 -4.38 -16.68
CA ALA A 19 6.58 -5.07 -17.93
C ALA A 19 7.45 -6.32 -18.13
N GLN A 20 8.76 -6.22 -17.85
CA GLN A 20 9.67 -7.35 -17.96
C GLN A 20 9.31 -8.49 -16.99
N ALA A 21 9.03 -8.16 -15.73
CA ALA A 21 8.60 -9.15 -14.74
C ALA A 21 7.24 -9.79 -15.08
N GLY A 22 6.35 -9.03 -15.72
CA GLY A 22 5.10 -9.55 -16.28
C GLY A 22 5.34 -10.63 -17.34
N ILE A 23 6.29 -10.38 -18.25
CA ILE A 23 6.66 -11.31 -19.33
C ILE A 23 7.30 -12.59 -18.76
N GLU A 24 8.25 -12.44 -17.83
CA GLU A 24 8.97 -13.58 -17.23
C GLU A 24 8.05 -14.55 -16.49
N GLU A 25 7.00 -14.04 -15.84
CA GLU A 25 6.01 -14.84 -15.13
C GLU A 25 4.81 -15.27 -15.99
N GLY A 26 4.78 -14.93 -17.29
CA GLY A 26 3.69 -15.31 -18.21
C GLY A 26 2.34 -14.69 -17.87
N LEU A 27 2.34 -13.55 -17.18
CA LEU A 27 1.15 -12.86 -16.69
C LEU A 27 0.86 -11.61 -17.53
N PRO A 28 -0.42 -11.23 -17.71
CA PRO A 28 -0.75 -10.00 -18.40
C PRO A 28 -0.17 -8.80 -17.64
N ALA A 29 0.56 -7.92 -18.35
CA ALA A 29 1.23 -6.74 -17.83
C ALA A 29 0.28 -5.60 -17.40
N MET A 30 -0.95 -5.92 -16.98
CA MET A 30 -1.90 -4.91 -16.56
C MET A 30 -1.68 -4.57 -15.09
N PRO A 31 -1.30 -3.32 -14.77
CA PRO A 31 -1.27 -2.89 -13.38
C PRO A 31 -2.69 -2.90 -12.81
N LEU A 32 -2.91 -3.69 -11.77
CA LEU A 32 -4.18 -3.71 -11.08
C LEU A 32 -4.15 -2.73 -9.91
N HIS A 33 -4.88 -1.64 -10.09
CA HIS A 33 -5.12 -0.63 -9.08
C HIS A 33 -6.44 -0.94 -8.38
N VAL A 34 -6.44 -1.00 -7.04
CA VAL A 34 -7.69 -1.20 -6.27
C VAL A 34 -8.17 0.15 -5.74
N PRO A 35 -9.06 0.87 -6.46
CA PRO A 35 -9.57 2.15 -5.99
C PRO A 35 -10.60 1.93 -4.88
N PHE A 36 -10.53 2.75 -3.83
CA PHE A 36 -11.53 2.74 -2.77
C PHE A 36 -11.79 4.14 -2.20
N VAL A 37 -12.89 4.28 -1.47
CA VAL A 37 -13.35 5.55 -0.90
C VAL A 37 -13.18 5.54 0.62
N PRO A 38 -12.07 6.06 1.16
CA PRO A 38 -11.88 6.19 2.61
C PRO A 38 -12.66 7.36 3.23
N SER A 39 -12.91 7.27 4.53
CA SER A 39 -13.23 8.41 5.38
C SER A 39 -12.01 9.34 5.52
N ALA A 40 -12.23 10.62 5.85
CA ALA A 40 -11.13 11.57 6.07
C ALA A 40 -10.17 11.10 7.18
N SER A 41 -10.72 10.56 8.27
CA SER A 41 -9.93 10.02 9.38
C SER A 41 -9.06 8.83 8.97
N LEU A 42 -9.50 8.00 8.01
CA LEU A 42 -8.69 6.90 7.49
C LEU A 42 -7.55 7.43 6.61
N VAL A 43 -7.80 8.46 5.80
CA VAL A 43 -6.74 9.10 5.00
C VAL A 43 -5.63 9.65 5.90
N GLU A 44 -6.01 10.31 7.00
CA GLU A 44 -5.06 10.80 8.02
C GLU A 44 -4.31 9.64 8.69
N ALA A 45 -5.01 8.58 9.09
CA ALA A 45 -4.38 7.41 9.71
C ALA A 45 -3.37 6.71 8.78
N ILE A 46 -3.66 6.63 7.47
CA ILE A 46 -2.72 6.08 6.49
C ILE A 46 -1.45 6.95 6.41
N ALA A 47 -1.62 8.28 6.33
CA ALA A 47 -0.51 9.21 6.24
C ALA A 47 0.37 9.23 7.51
N LEU A 48 -0.20 8.91 8.67
CA LEU A 48 0.52 8.85 9.94
C LEU A 48 1.22 7.51 10.19
N GLY A 49 1.05 6.51 9.33
CA GLY A 49 1.55 5.16 9.53
C GLY A 49 0.68 4.37 10.51
N GLY A 50 0.25 3.18 10.08
CA GLY A 50 -0.73 2.34 10.77
C GLY A 50 -0.17 1.55 11.94
N SER A 51 -1.06 0.82 12.58
CA SER A 51 -0.70 -0.17 13.61
C SER A 51 -0.28 -1.47 12.92
N PHE A 52 0.72 -2.13 13.50
CA PHE A 52 1.07 -3.51 13.15
C PHE A 52 0.33 -4.41 14.13
N SER A 53 -0.58 -5.24 13.65
CA SER A 53 -1.02 -6.41 14.41
C SER A 53 -0.42 -7.63 13.73
N LEU A 54 0.69 -8.11 14.29
CA LEU A 54 1.11 -9.50 14.08
C LEU A 54 0.00 -10.37 14.67
N GLY A 55 -0.50 -11.34 13.89
CA GLY A 55 -0.96 -12.59 14.48
C GLY A 55 0.20 -13.18 15.30
N ASP A 56 -0.10 -13.79 16.43
CA ASP A 56 0.88 -14.21 17.41
C ASP A 56 2.11 -14.95 16.82
N GLY A 57 3.30 -14.50 17.20
CA GLY A 57 4.47 -15.32 17.55
C GLY A 57 5.28 -16.02 16.46
N ASP A 58 4.65 -16.63 15.45
CA ASP A 58 5.31 -17.59 14.54
C ASP A 58 5.03 -17.36 13.04
N ASP A 59 4.27 -16.34 12.65
CA ASP A 59 3.91 -16.12 11.24
C ASP A 59 4.80 -15.09 10.52
N PRO A 60 5.39 -15.42 9.35
CA PRO A 60 6.22 -14.51 8.55
C PRO A 60 5.42 -13.42 7.81
N HIS A 61 4.15 -13.24 8.13
CA HIS A 61 3.22 -12.45 7.31
C HIS A 61 3.23 -10.96 7.67
N SER A 62 3.39 -10.13 6.64
CA SER A 62 3.36 -8.68 6.79
C SER A 62 1.93 -8.16 6.61
N GLN A 63 1.34 -7.66 7.70
CA GLN A 63 0.03 -7.00 7.70
C GLN A 63 0.14 -5.56 8.18
N TRP A 64 -0.61 -4.66 7.55
CA TRP A 64 -0.77 -3.26 7.97
C TRP A 64 -2.24 -2.93 8.14
N SER A 65 -2.61 -2.47 9.33
CA SER A 65 -3.95 -1.98 9.63
C SER A 65 -3.93 -0.46 9.84
N PHE A 66 -4.90 0.22 9.24
CA PHE A 66 -5.08 1.66 9.37
C PHE A 66 -6.50 2.00 9.80
N GLY A 67 -6.64 3.02 10.63
CA GLY A 67 -7.93 3.54 11.08
C GLY A 67 -8.63 2.63 12.11
N LEU A 68 -9.94 2.45 11.94
CA LEU A 68 -10.73 1.61 12.85
C LEU A 68 -10.32 0.14 12.71
N HIS A 69 -10.12 -0.49 13.85
CA HIS A 69 -9.85 -1.92 13.95
C HIS A 69 -11.17 -2.67 14.08
N GLY A 70 -11.27 -3.78 13.38
CA GLY A 70 -12.34 -4.76 13.50
C GLY A 70 -11.77 -6.17 13.51
N GLU A 71 -12.63 -7.15 13.73
CA GLU A 71 -12.25 -8.56 13.51
C GLU A 71 -12.08 -8.80 12.00
N PHE A 72 -11.15 -9.68 11.59
CA PHE A 72 -10.82 -9.91 10.19
C PHE A 72 -12.04 -10.16 9.30
N PHE A 73 -13.02 -10.95 9.77
CA PHE A 73 -14.24 -11.26 9.03
C PHE A 73 -15.19 -10.06 8.83
N GLN A 74 -14.98 -8.97 9.56
CA GLN A 74 -15.73 -7.71 9.37
C GLN A 74 -15.18 -6.89 8.21
N TYR A 75 -13.94 -7.16 7.80
CA TYR A 75 -13.36 -6.53 6.62
C TYR A 75 -13.90 -7.17 5.35
N ARG A 76 -14.25 -6.31 4.39
CA ARG A 76 -14.65 -6.70 3.05
C ARG A 76 -13.43 -6.66 2.14
N TYR A 77 -13.15 -7.78 1.50
CA TYR A 77 -12.16 -7.86 0.42
C TYR A 77 -12.56 -6.95 -0.75
N LEU A 78 -11.64 -6.08 -1.16
CA LEU A 78 -11.81 -5.21 -2.32
C LEU A 78 -11.11 -5.74 -3.56
N GLY A 79 -9.97 -6.39 -3.36
CA GLY A 79 -9.12 -6.88 -4.45
C GLY A 79 -7.73 -7.19 -3.94
N ARG A 80 -6.88 -7.66 -4.85
CA ARG A 80 -5.44 -7.86 -4.60
C ARG A 80 -4.67 -7.19 -5.71
N HIS A 81 -3.47 -6.70 -5.41
CA HIS A 81 -2.54 -6.28 -6.45
C HIS A 81 -1.28 -7.14 -6.37
N ARG A 82 -0.61 -7.32 -7.50
CA ARG A 82 0.66 -8.04 -7.54
C ARG A 82 1.76 -7.18 -6.94
N ALA A 83 2.68 -7.79 -6.22
CA ALA A 83 3.83 -7.14 -5.58
C ALA A 83 5.13 -7.59 -6.28
N ILE A 84 5.32 -7.16 -7.52
CA ILE A 84 6.51 -7.48 -8.34
C ILE A 84 7.79 -6.98 -7.66
N SER A 85 7.74 -5.80 -7.04
CA SER A 85 8.88 -5.29 -6.26
C SER A 85 9.01 -5.89 -4.86
N GLY A 86 8.06 -6.73 -4.44
CA GLY A 86 7.87 -7.06 -3.04
C GLY A 86 7.37 -5.88 -2.21
N LEU A 87 6.79 -4.84 -2.84
CA LEU A 87 6.26 -3.66 -2.16
C LEU A 87 4.79 -3.41 -2.47
N VAL A 88 4.16 -2.67 -1.57
CA VAL A 88 2.83 -2.10 -1.72
C VAL A 88 2.88 -0.60 -1.44
N ALA A 89 2.16 0.19 -2.23
CA ALA A 89 2.02 1.62 -2.06
C ALA A 89 0.55 2.05 -2.06
N VAL A 90 0.24 3.14 -1.33
CA VAL A 90 -1.09 3.77 -1.32
C VAL A 90 -0.96 5.23 -1.73
N ALA A 91 -1.75 5.65 -2.73
CA ALA A 91 -1.74 7.01 -3.25
C ALA A 91 -3.13 7.51 -3.65
N ASP A 92 -3.28 8.82 -3.90
CA ASP A 92 -4.51 9.39 -4.44
C ASP A 92 -4.78 8.82 -5.85
N ALA A 93 -5.96 8.23 -6.08
CA ALA A 93 -6.27 7.54 -7.33
C ALA A 93 -6.20 8.48 -8.55
N ALA A 94 -6.66 9.73 -8.41
CA ALA A 94 -6.59 10.72 -9.47
C ALA A 94 -5.14 11.05 -9.87
N PHE A 95 -4.22 11.11 -8.90
CA PHE A 95 -2.81 11.34 -9.16
C PHE A 95 -2.20 10.15 -9.91
N VAL A 96 -2.47 8.91 -9.47
CA VAL A 96 -2.03 7.68 -10.15
C VAL A 96 -2.48 7.68 -11.61
N GLU A 97 -3.76 7.99 -11.87
CA GLU A 97 -4.30 8.06 -13.23
C GLU A 97 -3.59 9.11 -14.11
N GLN A 98 -3.33 10.30 -13.56
CA GLN A 98 -2.63 11.38 -14.29
C GLN A 98 -1.18 11.00 -14.63
N VAL A 99 -0.47 10.33 -13.72
CA VAL A 99 0.90 9.85 -13.97
C VAL A 99 0.89 8.79 -15.07
N LEU A 100 -0.01 7.80 -15.00
CA LEU A 100 -0.14 6.74 -16.00
C LEU A 100 -0.48 7.27 -17.40
N ARG A 101 -1.30 8.32 -17.48
CA ARG A 101 -1.63 9.01 -18.73
C ARG A 101 -0.53 9.95 -19.22
N LYS A 102 0.58 10.07 -18.48
CA LYS A 102 1.70 10.98 -18.75
C LYS A 102 1.28 12.46 -18.76
N GLU A 103 0.17 12.78 -18.08
CA GLU A 103 -0.33 14.16 -17.93
C GLU A 103 0.50 14.92 -16.89
N VAL A 104 0.97 14.21 -15.86
CA VAL A 104 1.88 14.74 -14.83
C VAL A 104 3.06 13.79 -14.65
N LYS A 105 4.19 14.34 -14.19
CA LYS A 105 5.35 13.53 -13.79
C LYS A 105 5.20 13.09 -12.33
N CYS A 106 5.65 11.88 -12.04
CA CYS A 106 5.78 11.42 -10.66
C CYS A 106 6.79 12.33 -9.92
N PRO A 107 6.43 12.94 -8.78
CA PRO A 107 7.34 13.83 -8.05
C PRO A 107 8.37 13.08 -7.21
N PHE A 108 8.21 11.75 -7.07
CA PHE A 108 9.15 10.85 -6.39
C PHE A 108 9.78 9.87 -7.36
N SER A 109 10.96 9.38 -6.98
CA SER A 109 11.75 8.38 -7.67
C SER A 109 11.77 7.06 -6.91
N TRP A 110 12.31 6.01 -7.55
CA TRP A 110 12.56 4.73 -6.89
C TRP A 110 13.52 4.86 -5.69
N ALA A 111 14.52 5.74 -5.78
CA ALA A 111 15.45 6.00 -4.68
C ALA A 111 14.74 6.61 -3.46
N ASP A 112 13.74 7.47 -3.68
CA ASP A 112 12.95 8.05 -2.60
C ASP A 112 12.11 6.98 -1.87
N VAL A 113 11.59 6.00 -2.61
CA VAL A 113 10.89 4.84 -2.04
C VAL A 113 11.82 3.99 -1.17
N LEU A 114 13.02 3.68 -1.66
CA LEU A 114 14.01 2.91 -0.88
C LEU A 114 14.43 3.66 0.39
N LEU A 115 14.66 4.97 0.29
CA LEU A 115 14.98 5.81 1.44
C LEU A 115 13.84 5.86 2.47
N ALA A 116 12.58 5.87 2.01
CA ALA A 116 11.41 5.79 2.88
C ALA A 116 11.41 4.48 3.69
N LEU A 117 11.67 3.34 3.02
CA LEU A 117 11.74 2.03 3.66
C LEU A 117 12.89 1.93 4.68
N GLU A 118 14.08 2.42 4.34
CA GLU A 118 15.21 2.43 5.28
C GLU A 118 14.94 3.28 6.52
N ASN A 119 14.25 4.40 6.35
CA ASN A 119 13.89 5.28 7.45
C ASN A 119 12.83 4.63 8.35
N GLU A 120 11.92 3.84 7.79
CA GLU A 120 10.94 3.06 8.54
C GLU A 120 11.62 1.97 9.39
N GLU A 121 12.58 1.23 8.81
CA GLU A 121 13.36 0.21 9.54
C GLU A 121 14.15 0.80 10.71
N LYS A 122 14.82 1.93 10.50
CA LYS A 122 15.55 2.65 11.56
C LYS A 122 14.64 3.10 12.70
N ARG A 123 13.34 3.35 12.41
CA ARG A 123 12.35 3.79 13.39
C ARG A 123 11.71 2.63 14.14
N ARG A 124 11.48 1.48 13.49
CA ARG A 124 10.99 0.24 14.15
C ARG A 124 11.86 -0.22 15.33
N GLY A 125 13.16 0.11 15.32
CA GLY A 125 14.08 -0.16 16.43
C GLY A 125 13.83 0.68 17.70
N LYS A 126 12.86 1.61 17.70
CA LYS A 126 12.51 2.46 18.84
C LYS A 126 11.13 2.11 19.39
N PRO A 127 11.03 1.38 20.52
CA PRO A 127 9.76 1.05 21.13
C PRO A 127 9.02 2.32 21.59
N GLY A 128 7.73 2.45 21.26
CA GLY A 128 6.83 3.44 21.85
C GLY A 128 6.69 4.78 21.11
N GLU A 129 7.40 5.01 20.02
CA GLU A 129 7.10 6.13 19.12
C GLU A 129 6.05 5.69 18.09
N PRO A 130 4.93 6.45 17.89
CA PRO A 130 4.05 6.17 16.77
C PRO A 130 4.88 6.20 15.49
N ASN A 131 4.74 5.17 14.65
CA ASN A 131 5.47 5.02 13.39
C ASN A 131 5.02 6.10 12.38
N ALA A 132 5.35 7.35 12.66
CA ALA A 132 5.10 8.47 11.77
C ALA A 132 5.92 8.27 10.49
N ALA A 133 5.25 8.40 9.35
CA ALA A 133 5.81 8.21 8.01
C ALA A 133 7.13 8.97 7.77
N PRO A 134 8.14 8.38 7.11
CA PRO A 134 9.08 9.11 6.26
C PRO A 134 8.52 9.03 4.83
N VAL A 135 8.18 10.11 4.14
CA VAL A 135 9.04 11.23 3.75
C VAL A 135 8.14 12.46 3.60
N GLU A 136 8.53 13.61 4.16
CA GLU A 136 7.84 14.92 4.03
C GLU A 136 7.70 15.44 2.58
N ALA A 137 8.01 14.64 1.56
CA ALA A 137 8.16 15.09 0.18
C ALA A 137 6.94 14.83 -0.72
N HIS A 138 5.97 13.98 -0.37
CA HIS A 138 4.90 13.65 -1.32
C HIS A 138 3.51 13.57 -0.68
N GLN A 139 2.75 14.67 -0.79
CA GLN A 139 1.32 14.73 -0.41
C GLN A 139 0.46 13.62 -1.05
N HIS A 140 0.95 13.01 -2.14
CA HIS A 140 0.24 12.02 -2.93
C HIS A 140 0.62 10.56 -2.62
N LEU A 141 1.83 10.28 -2.11
CA LEU A 141 2.25 8.93 -1.70
C LEU A 141 2.07 8.80 -0.19
N ARG A 142 1.01 8.14 0.24
CA ARG A 142 0.58 8.13 1.64
C ARG A 142 1.16 6.98 2.46
N PHE A 143 1.54 5.89 1.80
CA PHE A 143 2.14 4.72 2.46
C PHE A 143 2.97 3.92 1.45
N VAL A 144 4.06 3.32 1.95
CA VAL A 144 4.80 2.26 1.26
C VAL A 144 5.26 1.21 2.28
N GLY A 145 5.13 -0.08 1.94
CA GLY A 145 5.50 -1.20 2.81
C GLY A 145 6.00 -2.40 2.02
N ARG A 146 6.72 -3.30 2.71
CA ARG A 146 7.29 -4.54 2.13
C ARG A 146 6.35 -5.73 2.30
N ILE A 147 5.89 -6.30 1.20
CA ILE A 147 5.22 -7.60 1.15
C ILE A 147 6.30 -8.69 1.14
N VAL A 148 6.42 -9.43 2.24
CA VAL A 148 7.40 -10.51 2.41
C VAL A 148 6.77 -11.83 1.96
N ASP A 149 7.52 -12.61 1.19
CA ASP A 149 7.18 -13.98 0.78
C ASP A 149 5.77 -14.17 0.17
N ALA A 150 5.23 -13.15 -0.50
CA ALA A 150 3.95 -13.23 -1.22
C ALA A 150 4.01 -12.51 -2.58
N ALA A 151 3.31 -13.07 -3.58
CA ALA A 151 3.27 -12.54 -4.93
C ALA A 151 2.25 -11.38 -5.07
N TYR A 152 1.29 -11.30 -4.15
CA TYR A 152 0.22 -10.32 -4.13
C TYR A 152 -0.01 -9.80 -2.71
N ALA A 153 -0.54 -8.58 -2.63
CA ALA A 153 -1.11 -8.03 -1.41
C ALA A 153 -2.64 -8.00 -1.54
N GLY A 154 -3.33 -8.61 -0.59
CA GLY A 154 -4.76 -8.46 -0.40
C GLY A 154 -5.10 -7.11 0.22
N VAL A 155 -6.15 -6.49 -0.30
CA VAL A 155 -6.67 -5.21 0.18
C VAL A 155 -8.08 -5.43 0.69
N LEU A 156 -8.28 -5.18 1.98
CA LEU A 156 -9.59 -5.21 2.59
C LEU A 156 -9.92 -3.87 3.25
N VAL A 157 -11.21 -3.58 3.36
CA VAL A 157 -11.69 -2.40 4.07
C VAL A 157 -12.73 -2.77 5.09
N LEU A 158 -12.79 -2.03 6.19
CA LEU A 158 -13.91 -2.05 7.13
C LEU A 158 -14.93 -1.01 6.66
N PRO A 159 -16.03 -1.42 5.99
CA PRO A 159 -17.01 -0.48 5.48
C PRO A 159 -17.86 0.11 6.60
N THR A 160 -18.25 1.38 6.47
CA THR A 160 -19.29 1.99 7.29
C THR A 160 -20.04 3.02 6.46
N ALA A 161 -21.35 2.87 6.31
CA ALA A 161 -22.23 3.89 5.71
C ALA A 161 -21.71 4.58 4.42
N GLY A 162 -21.18 3.80 3.46
CA GLY A 162 -20.76 4.29 2.14
C GLY A 162 -19.30 4.77 2.05
N ASP A 163 -18.53 4.75 3.15
CA ASP A 163 -17.07 4.94 3.15
C ASP A 163 -16.33 3.77 3.83
N ALA A 164 -15.01 3.71 3.64
CA ALA A 164 -14.11 2.80 4.35
C ALA A 164 -13.51 3.52 5.56
N ARG A 165 -13.62 2.92 6.75
CA ARG A 165 -13.07 3.48 8.00
C ARG A 165 -11.87 2.73 8.56
N GLY A 166 -11.66 1.52 8.07
CA GLY A 166 -10.45 0.73 8.29
C GLY A 166 -9.91 0.22 6.97
N LEU A 167 -8.59 0.09 6.87
CA LEU A 167 -7.89 -0.56 5.76
C LEU A 167 -7.00 -1.65 6.34
N LEU A 168 -7.03 -2.83 5.74
CA LEU A 168 -6.09 -3.92 5.98
C LEU A 168 -5.39 -4.24 4.67
N ILE A 169 -4.06 -4.25 4.70
CA ILE A 169 -3.22 -4.76 3.61
C ILE A 169 -2.50 -5.98 4.16
N SER A 170 -2.57 -7.12 3.49
CA SER A 170 -2.02 -8.39 3.98
C SER A 170 -1.44 -9.25 2.86
N SER A 171 -0.33 -9.93 3.16
CA SER A 171 0.25 -10.98 2.31
C SER A 171 -0.52 -12.31 2.39
N GLU A 172 -1.38 -12.51 3.40
CA GLU A 172 -2.12 -13.77 3.66
C GLU A 172 -3.33 -14.00 2.72
N TYR A 173 -3.49 -13.17 1.70
CA TYR A 173 -4.56 -13.34 0.71
C TYR A 173 -4.12 -14.12 -0.53
N ASP A 174 -2.83 -14.39 -0.67
CA ASP A 174 -2.34 -15.41 -1.60
C ASP A 174 -2.39 -16.78 -0.92
N GLU A 175 -3.47 -17.49 -1.21
CA GLU A 175 -3.74 -18.89 -0.83
C GLU A 175 -4.25 -19.14 0.59
#